data_AF-A0A0F2RAG8-F1
#
_entry.id   AF-A0A0F2RAG8-F1
#
_cell.length_a   1.000
_cell.length_b   1.000
_cell.length_c   1.000
_cell.angle_alpha   90.00
_cell.angle_beta   90.00
_cell.angle_gamma   90.00
#
_symmetry.space_group_name_H-M   'P 1'
#
loop_
_entity.id
_entity.type
_entity.pdbx_description
1 polymer ?
#
loop_
_entity_poly.entity_id
_entity_poly.type
_entity_poly.pdbx_seq_one_letter_code
_entity_poly.pdbx_strand_id
1 'polypeptide(L)'
;MGFLEAGEPVLPASMWRASSTQTLLPMMRDVPTQALTPAERTLMRRMALSPANAPQGAESAELLAERARILFELGEARPAASLMARLDTPPPGMDSDEIATDLNLALGNEAMACAENTGAVREGAYWAMLRAVCAALRDNTAGAELAIEMAMSQGVDDRWLTSAVFAASGDLPNPPEARYDSGIALAISAKAALAPPGTPLSPARPDLAAAMV
;
A
#
# COMPACT_ATOMS: atom_id res chain seq x y z
N MET A 1 13.38 -10.86 -12.28
CA MET A 1 13.15 -9.54 -12.92
C MET A 1 13.66 -8.45 -12.00
N GLY A 2 14.19 -7.37 -12.56
CA GLY A 2 14.62 -6.17 -11.83
C GLY A 2 13.57 -5.07 -11.98
N PHE A 3 13.43 -4.25 -10.95
CA PHE A 3 12.46 -3.14 -10.90
C PHE A 3 13.13 -1.77 -10.91
N LEU A 4 14.42 -1.74 -11.26
CA LEU A 4 15.23 -0.52 -11.33
C LEU A 4 14.88 0.29 -12.59
N GLU A 5 14.99 1.61 -12.50
CA GLU A 5 14.76 2.50 -13.63
C GLU A 5 15.87 2.38 -14.68
N ALA A 6 15.58 2.87 -15.90
CA ALA A 6 16.56 2.85 -16.99
C ALA A 6 17.82 3.65 -16.61
N GLY A 7 18.98 2.97 -16.64
CA GLY A 7 20.28 3.59 -16.31
C GLY A 7 20.68 3.48 -14.83
N GLU A 8 19.81 2.97 -13.95
CA GLU A 8 20.17 2.74 -12.55
C GLU A 8 21.09 1.50 -12.41
N PRO A 9 22.22 1.59 -11.68
CA PRO A 9 23.15 0.46 -11.55
C PRO A 9 22.50 -0.76 -10.91
N VAL A 10 22.55 -1.89 -11.60
CA VAL A 10 22.02 -3.18 -11.15
C VAL A 10 23.08 -3.95 -10.36
N LEU A 11 22.72 -4.55 -9.22
CA LEU A 11 23.59 -5.52 -8.56
C LEU A 11 23.58 -6.86 -9.31
N PRO A 12 24.70 -7.61 -9.33
CA PRO A 12 24.77 -8.89 -10.03
C PRO A 12 23.72 -9.88 -9.50
N ALA A 13 23.05 -10.61 -10.39
CA ALA A 13 22.05 -11.61 -10.00
C ALA A 13 22.60 -12.71 -9.07
N SER A 14 23.92 -12.89 -9.05
CA SER A 14 24.62 -13.82 -8.16
C SER A 14 25.03 -13.25 -6.80
N MET A 15 24.54 -12.07 -6.40
CA MET A 15 24.96 -11.41 -5.15
C MET A 15 24.78 -12.26 -3.89
N TRP A 16 23.81 -13.18 -3.90
CA TRP A 16 23.54 -14.09 -2.78
C TRP A 16 24.15 -15.50 -2.91
N ARG A 17 25.02 -15.74 -3.89
CA ARG A 17 25.55 -17.09 -4.18
C ARG A 17 26.24 -17.74 -2.97
N ALA A 18 26.86 -16.93 -2.11
CA ALA A 18 27.58 -17.39 -0.92
C ALA A 18 26.75 -17.27 0.38
N SER A 19 25.42 -17.16 0.27
CA SER A 19 24.51 -16.99 1.41
C SER A 19 23.41 -18.04 1.40
N SER A 20 22.92 -18.42 2.58
CA SER A 20 21.76 -19.29 2.75
C SER A 20 20.53 -18.48 3.18
N THR A 21 19.35 -19.04 2.98
CA THR A 21 18.09 -18.49 3.51
C THR A 21 18.15 -18.32 5.04
N GLN A 22 18.74 -19.27 5.77
CA GLN A 22 18.87 -19.22 7.24
C GLN A 22 19.73 -18.04 7.72
N THR A 23 20.72 -17.61 6.93
CA THR A 23 21.54 -16.44 7.25
C THR A 23 20.82 -15.15 6.88
N LEU A 24 20.21 -15.09 5.70
CA LEU A 24 19.65 -13.85 5.17
C LEU A 24 18.30 -13.47 5.79
N LEU A 25 17.45 -14.46 6.08
CA LEU A 25 16.12 -14.22 6.60
C LEU A 25 16.10 -13.41 7.91
N PRO A 26 16.88 -13.73 8.96
CA PRO A 26 16.91 -12.90 10.17
C PRO A 26 17.44 -11.49 9.87
N MET A 27 18.45 -11.35 9.00
CA MET A 27 18.98 -10.04 8.63
C MET A 27 17.95 -9.18 7.91
N MET A 28 17.12 -9.78 7.04
CA MET A 28 16.07 -9.06 6.33
C MET A 28 14.91 -8.66 7.24
N ARG A 29 14.56 -9.49 8.24
CA ARG A 29 13.58 -9.15 9.27
C ARG A 29 14.01 -7.97 10.12
N ASP A 30 15.31 -7.87 10.42
CA ASP A 30 15.87 -6.83 11.28
C ASP A 30 16.13 -5.50 10.55
N VAL A 31 15.83 -5.37 9.25
CA VAL A 31 16.06 -4.12 8.50
C VAL A 31 15.19 -2.98 9.05
N PRO A 32 15.78 -1.90 9.59
CA PRO A 32 15.03 -0.79 10.17
C PRO A 32 14.76 0.28 9.11
N THR A 33 13.87 0.00 8.15
CA THR A 33 13.60 0.84 6.96
C THR A 33 13.31 2.32 7.28
N GLN A 34 12.70 2.60 8.43
CA GLN A 34 12.37 3.96 8.89
C GLN A 34 13.57 4.72 9.48
N ALA A 35 14.61 4.02 9.95
CA ALA A 35 15.79 4.62 10.58
C ALA A 35 16.98 4.74 9.61
N LEU A 36 16.82 4.34 8.34
CA LEU A 36 17.88 4.43 7.34
C LEU A 36 18.19 5.88 6.98
N THR A 37 19.48 6.22 6.93
CA THR A 37 19.95 7.48 6.30
C THR A 37 19.61 7.49 4.80
N PRO A 38 19.61 8.66 4.14
CA PRO A 38 19.33 8.72 2.69
C PRO A 38 20.23 7.82 1.83
N ALA A 39 21.51 7.69 2.19
CA ALA A 39 22.46 6.83 1.48
C ALA A 39 22.16 5.34 1.71
N GLU A 40 21.85 4.94 2.94
CA GLU A 40 21.46 3.56 3.27
C GLU A 40 20.13 3.19 2.61
N ARG A 41 19.15 4.11 2.60
CA ARG A 41 17.87 3.93 1.92
C ARG A 41 18.08 3.71 0.42
N THR A 42 18.94 4.50 -0.21
CA THR A 42 19.29 4.35 -1.64
C THR A 42 19.92 2.99 -1.92
N LEU A 43 20.87 2.55 -1.08
CA LEU A 43 21.51 1.24 -1.23
C LEU A 43 20.52 0.09 -1.01
N MET A 44 19.70 0.17 0.04
CA MET A 44 18.69 -0.84 0.36
C MET A 44 17.66 -0.96 -0.76
N ARG A 45 17.15 0.17 -1.27
CA ARG A 45 16.26 0.23 -2.42
C ARG A 45 16.89 -0.46 -3.63
N ARG A 46 18.14 -0.12 -3.97
CA ARG A 46 18.86 -0.74 -5.10
C ARG A 46 19.00 -2.24 -4.93
N MET A 47 19.35 -2.69 -3.73
CA MET A 47 19.49 -4.12 -3.41
C MET A 47 18.16 -4.85 -3.53
N ALA A 48 17.08 -4.27 -3.00
CA ALA A 48 15.74 -4.85 -3.01
C ALA A 48 15.09 -4.84 -4.41
N LEU A 49 15.41 -3.88 -5.27
CA LEU A 49 14.89 -3.81 -6.66
C LEU A 49 15.71 -4.63 -7.66
N SER A 50 16.97 -4.94 -7.34
CA SER A 50 17.86 -5.69 -8.26
C SER A 50 17.36 -7.12 -8.52
N PRO A 51 17.47 -7.65 -9.76
CA PRO A 51 17.22 -9.05 -10.02
C PRO A 51 18.22 -9.91 -9.22
N ALA A 52 17.74 -11.03 -8.67
CA ALA A 52 18.58 -11.92 -7.87
C ALA A 52 18.15 -13.37 -8.07
N ASN A 53 19.12 -14.28 -8.11
CA ASN A 53 18.86 -15.70 -7.97
C ASN A 53 18.48 -15.99 -6.52
N ALA A 54 17.46 -16.83 -6.30
CA ALA A 54 17.06 -17.22 -4.97
C ALA A 54 18.23 -17.90 -4.23
N PRO A 55 18.53 -17.53 -2.98
CA PRO A 55 19.44 -18.28 -2.12
C PRO A 55 18.96 -19.72 -1.96
N GLN A 56 19.88 -20.65 -1.72
CA GLN A 56 19.51 -22.04 -1.44
C GLN A 56 18.91 -22.16 -0.03
N GLY A 57 17.81 -22.90 0.10
CA GLY A 57 17.21 -23.28 1.38
C GLY A 57 15.68 -23.35 1.31
N ALA A 58 15.08 -23.81 2.41
CA ALA A 58 13.63 -24.07 2.49
C ALA A 58 12.82 -22.77 2.61
N GLU A 59 13.40 -21.73 3.22
CA GLU A 59 12.72 -20.49 3.59
C GLU A 59 12.71 -19.45 2.45
N SER A 60 12.65 -19.93 1.21
CA SER A 60 12.74 -19.09 0.02
C SER A 60 11.51 -18.20 -0.17
N ALA A 61 10.33 -18.66 0.25
CA ALA A 61 9.08 -17.92 0.21
C ALA A 61 9.07 -16.79 1.26
N GLU A 62 9.53 -17.08 2.47
CA GLU A 62 9.67 -16.12 3.56
C GLU A 62 10.67 -15.03 3.18
N LEU A 63 11.78 -15.39 2.55
CA LEU A 63 12.76 -14.42 2.06
C LEU A 63 12.16 -13.50 0.97
N LEU A 64 11.32 -14.06 0.09
CA LEU A 64 10.59 -13.27 -0.91
C LEU A 64 9.58 -12.33 -0.26
N ALA A 65 8.90 -12.78 0.79
CA ALA A 65 7.97 -11.97 1.58
C ALA A 65 8.68 -10.81 2.29
N GLU A 66 9.83 -11.06 2.92
CA GLU A 66 10.63 -9.99 3.55
C GLU A 66 11.15 -8.99 2.52
N ARG A 67 11.54 -9.44 1.32
CA ARG A 67 11.92 -8.54 0.23
C ARG A 67 10.76 -7.63 -0.17
N ALA A 68 9.55 -8.20 -0.29
CA ALA A 68 8.36 -7.45 -0.63
C ALA A 68 7.98 -6.44 0.48
N ARG A 69 8.08 -6.84 1.75
CA ARG A 69 7.90 -5.94 2.92
C ARG A 69 8.85 -4.75 2.86
N ILE A 70 10.16 -5.01 2.68
CA ILE A 70 11.17 -3.95 2.60
C ILE A 70 10.86 -3.00 1.44
N LEU A 71 10.50 -3.51 0.27
CA LEU A 71 10.10 -2.67 -0.87
C LEU A 71 8.90 -1.80 -0.51
N PHE A 72 7.85 -2.38 0.09
CA PHE A 72 6.65 -1.63 0.49
C PHE A 72 6.99 -0.49 1.46
N GLU A 73 7.76 -0.78 2.52
CA GLU A 73 8.20 0.22 3.50
C GLU A 73 9.14 1.30 2.92
N LEU A 74 9.84 0.98 1.84
CA LEU A 74 10.66 1.93 1.10
C LEU A 74 9.84 2.82 0.15
N GLY A 75 8.55 2.54 -0.02
CA GLY A 75 7.66 3.25 -0.95
C GLY A 75 7.61 2.63 -2.36
N GLU A 76 8.13 1.41 -2.53
CA GLU A 76 8.15 0.67 -3.78
C GLU A 76 6.93 -0.27 -3.88
N ALA A 77 5.73 0.29 -3.82
CA ALA A 77 4.48 -0.46 -3.76
C ALA A 77 4.23 -1.35 -4.99
N ARG A 78 4.55 -0.90 -6.22
CA ARG A 78 4.39 -1.72 -7.44
C ARG A 78 5.30 -2.96 -7.41
N PRO A 79 6.62 -2.82 -7.19
CA PRO A 79 7.49 -3.98 -6.98
C PRO A 79 7.04 -4.89 -5.85
N ALA A 80 6.60 -4.32 -4.72
CA ALA A 80 6.13 -5.10 -3.57
C ALA A 80 4.91 -5.96 -3.93
N ALA A 81 3.86 -5.37 -4.52
CA ALA A 81 2.67 -6.09 -4.98
C ALA A 81 3.02 -7.21 -5.97
N SER A 82 3.92 -6.93 -6.92
CA SER A 82 4.39 -7.93 -7.88
C SER A 82 5.11 -9.12 -7.23
N LEU A 83 5.84 -8.89 -6.14
CA LEU A 83 6.46 -9.98 -5.38
C LEU A 83 5.45 -10.72 -4.51
N MET A 84 4.50 -10.03 -3.87
CA MET A 84 3.45 -10.64 -3.05
C MET A 84 2.54 -11.55 -3.87
N ALA A 85 2.22 -11.19 -5.12
CA ALA A 85 1.41 -12.00 -6.03
C ALA A 85 2.03 -13.37 -6.39
N ARG A 86 3.30 -13.60 -6.01
CA ARG A 86 4.01 -14.86 -6.23
C ARG A 86 4.02 -15.77 -5.01
N LEU A 87 3.46 -15.31 -3.88
CA LEU A 87 3.35 -16.08 -2.66
C LEU A 87 2.00 -16.78 -2.60
N ASP A 88 2.00 -18.07 -2.24
CA ASP A 88 0.74 -18.80 -2.00
C ASP A 88 0.02 -18.30 -0.74
N THR A 89 0.78 -17.76 0.22
CA THR A 89 0.25 -17.21 1.47
C THR A 89 1.00 -15.92 1.81
N PRO A 90 0.50 -14.75 1.36
CA PRO A 90 1.10 -13.48 1.70
C PRO A 90 0.99 -13.21 3.21
N PRO A 91 1.93 -12.45 3.80
CA PRO A 91 1.82 -12.03 5.19
C PRO A 91 0.53 -11.21 5.45
N PRO A 92 -0.02 -11.26 6.67
CA PRO A 92 -1.18 -10.45 7.02
C PRO A 92 -0.98 -8.97 6.70
N GLY A 93 -1.96 -8.35 6.04
CA GLY A 93 -1.90 -6.94 5.65
C GLY A 93 -1.02 -6.63 4.43
N MET A 94 -0.52 -7.65 3.72
CA MET A 94 0.25 -7.47 2.48
C MET A 94 -0.32 -8.27 1.31
N ASP A 95 -1.63 -8.15 1.10
CA ASP A 95 -2.29 -8.68 -0.09
C ASP A 95 -1.85 -7.90 -1.34
N SER A 96 -1.51 -8.60 -2.42
CA SER A 96 -0.98 -7.97 -3.63
C SER A 96 -1.99 -7.06 -4.31
N ASP A 97 -3.26 -7.43 -4.29
CA ASP A 97 -4.30 -6.66 -4.96
C ASP A 97 -4.64 -5.44 -4.11
N GLU A 98 -4.76 -5.59 -2.79
CA GLU A 98 -4.98 -4.44 -1.89
C GLU A 98 -3.88 -3.37 -2.07
N ILE A 99 -2.61 -3.78 -2.13
CA ILE A 99 -1.49 -2.86 -2.37
C ILE A 99 -1.60 -2.18 -3.74
N ALA A 100 -1.93 -2.94 -4.79
CA ALA A 100 -2.04 -2.41 -6.15
C ALA A 100 -3.21 -1.44 -6.30
N THR A 101 -4.38 -1.79 -5.78
CA THR A 101 -5.59 -0.95 -5.78
C THR A 101 -5.36 0.32 -4.96
N ASP A 102 -4.73 0.23 -3.79
CA ASP A 102 -4.46 1.38 -2.92
C ASP A 102 -3.47 2.34 -3.59
N LEU A 103 -2.44 1.83 -4.24
CA LEU A 103 -1.54 2.66 -5.03
C LEU A 103 -2.26 3.35 -6.20
N ASN A 104 -3.19 2.66 -6.86
CA ASN A 104 -3.94 3.28 -7.95
C ASN A 104 -4.82 4.43 -7.47
N LEU A 105 -5.45 4.31 -6.31
CA LEU A 105 -6.14 5.44 -5.68
C LEU A 105 -5.18 6.59 -5.38
N ALA A 106 -4.02 6.28 -4.81
CA ALA A 106 -3.00 7.27 -4.49
C ALA A 106 -2.49 8.07 -5.70
N LEU A 107 -2.36 7.39 -6.85
CA LEU A 107 -1.91 7.99 -8.11
C LEU A 107 -3.04 8.70 -8.88
N GLY A 108 -4.25 8.78 -8.31
CA GLY A 108 -5.42 9.38 -8.98
C GLY A 108 -6.04 8.49 -10.06
N ASN A 109 -5.62 7.24 -10.18
CA ASN A 109 -6.20 6.25 -11.11
C ASN A 109 -7.48 5.62 -10.53
N GLU A 110 -8.39 6.46 -10.03
CA GLU A 110 -9.60 6.05 -9.31
C GLU A 110 -10.50 5.14 -10.13
N ALA A 111 -10.65 5.42 -11.43
CA ALA A 111 -11.45 4.60 -12.33
C ALA A 111 -10.93 3.15 -12.40
N MET A 112 -9.61 2.97 -12.42
CA MET A 112 -8.98 1.65 -12.41
C MET A 112 -9.15 0.97 -11.05
N ALA A 113 -8.87 1.67 -9.95
CA ALA A 113 -9.04 1.12 -8.61
C ALA A 113 -10.50 0.70 -8.32
N CYS A 114 -11.46 1.49 -8.77
CA CYS A 114 -12.88 1.23 -8.54
C CYS A 114 -13.52 0.26 -9.54
N ALA A 115 -12.88 -0.01 -10.68
CA ALA A 115 -13.34 -1.02 -11.64
C ALA A 115 -13.23 -2.44 -11.08
N GLU A 116 -12.20 -2.72 -10.28
CA GLU A 116 -11.95 -4.03 -9.67
C GLU A 116 -13.05 -4.46 -8.68
N ASN A 117 -13.86 -3.51 -8.22
CA ASN A 117 -14.97 -3.72 -7.29
C ASN A 117 -16.34 -3.97 -7.99
N THR A 118 -16.35 -4.24 -9.30
CA THR A 118 -17.58 -4.52 -10.08
C THR A 118 -17.83 -6.02 -10.34
N GLY A 119 -16.89 -6.88 -9.96
CA GLY A 119 -16.98 -8.34 -10.12
C GLY A 119 -17.59 -9.06 -8.90
N ALA A 120 -17.08 -10.26 -8.60
CA ALA A 120 -17.45 -10.98 -7.37
C ALA A 120 -17.09 -10.14 -6.14
N VAL A 121 -17.94 -10.19 -5.11
CA VAL A 121 -17.70 -9.45 -3.86
C VAL A 121 -16.42 -9.96 -3.24
N ARG A 122 -15.43 -9.06 -3.13
CA ARG A 122 -14.22 -9.31 -2.36
C ARG A 122 -14.52 -9.06 -0.89
N GLU A 123 -14.20 -10.07 -0.09
CA GLU A 123 -14.35 -10.03 1.37
C GLU A 123 -13.14 -9.37 2.02
N GLY A 124 -13.33 -8.82 3.22
CA GLY A 124 -12.26 -8.19 3.99
C GLY A 124 -12.47 -6.69 4.18
N ALA A 125 -11.82 -6.16 5.23
CA ALA A 125 -11.98 -4.77 5.66
C ALA A 125 -11.61 -3.77 4.56
N TYR A 126 -10.49 -3.99 3.86
CA TYR A 126 -10.04 -3.12 2.77
C TYR A 126 -11.10 -2.97 1.68
N TRP A 127 -11.62 -4.10 1.18
CA TRP A 127 -12.62 -4.11 0.11
C TRP A 127 -13.96 -3.51 0.55
N ALA A 128 -14.34 -3.67 1.83
CA ALA A 128 -15.50 -3.01 2.40
C ALA A 128 -15.35 -1.48 2.44
N MET A 129 -14.19 -0.98 2.85
CA MET A 129 -13.87 0.44 2.83
C MET A 129 -13.82 1.00 1.40
N LEU A 130 -13.19 0.26 0.47
CA LEU A 130 -13.10 0.63 -0.94
C LEU A 130 -14.48 0.80 -1.58
N ARG A 131 -15.45 -0.08 -1.25
CA ARG A 131 -16.83 0.03 -1.74
C ARG A 131 -17.45 1.39 -1.41
N ALA A 132 -17.29 1.85 -0.17
CA ALA A 132 -17.82 3.14 0.27
C ALA A 132 -17.13 4.31 -0.44
N VAL A 133 -15.79 4.29 -0.49
CA VAL A 133 -15.02 5.36 -1.16
C VAL A 133 -15.34 5.41 -2.66
N CYS A 134 -15.37 4.28 -3.35
CA CYS A 134 -15.71 4.25 -4.77
C CYS A 134 -17.16 4.67 -5.08
N ALA A 135 -18.10 4.48 -4.14
CA ALA A 135 -19.44 5.05 -4.28
C ALA A 135 -19.42 6.57 -4.13
N ALA A 136 -18.70 7.09 -3.14
CA ALA A 136 -18.52 8.53 -2.93
C ALA A 136 -17.84 9.21 -4.13
N LEU A 137 -16.77 8.61 -4.67
CA LEU A 137 -16.05 9.13 -5.83
C LEU A 137 -16.96 9.28 -7.07
N ARG A 138 -17.94 8.38 -7.23
CA ARG A 138 -18.96 8.41 -8.31
C ARG A 138 -20.19 9.26 -7.99
N ASP A 139 -20.12 10.11 -6.96
CA ASP A 139 -21.24 10.96 -6.50
C ASP A 139 -22.50 10.17 -6.11
N ASN A 140 -22.35 8.87 -5.80
CA ASN A 140 -23.43 8.05 -5.27
C ASN A 140 -23.41 8.10 -3.73
N THR A 141 -23.88 9.23 -3.17
CA THR A 141 -23.87 9.52 -1.74
C THR A 141 -24.63 8.45 -0.94
N ALA A 142 -25.88 8.16 -1.31
CA ALA A 142 -26.68 7.13 -0.67
C ALA A 142 -26.01 5.74 -0.71
N GLY A 143 -25.34 5.41 -1.82
CA GLY A 143 -24.58 4.17 -1.94
C GLY A 143 -23.32 4.15 -1.06
N ALA A 144 -22.67 5.29 -0.88
CA ALA A 144 -21.48 5.42 -0.04
C ALA A 144 -21.81 5.26 1.44
N GLU A 145 -22.89 5.90 1.89
CA GLU A 145 -23.41 5.82 3.27
C GLU A 145 -23.82 4.40 3.62
N LEU A 146 -24.62 3.76 2.75
CA LEU A 146 -24.99 2.36 2.95
C LEU A 146 -23.76 1.45 2.99
N ALA A 147 -22.80 1.64 2.08
CA ALA A 147 -21.61 0.81 2.02
C ALA A 147 -20.73 0.96 3.27
N ILE A 148 -20.59 2.16 3.83
CA ILE A 148 -19.78 2.36 5.03
C ILE A 148 -20.48 1.82 6.28
N GLU A 149 -21.81 1.96 6.38
CA GLU A 149 -22.59 1.32 7.44
C GLU A 149 -22.49 -0.22 7.38
N MET A 150 -22.55 -0.79 6.18
CA MET A 150 -22.33 -2.22 5.98
C MET A 150 -20.91 -2.63 6.40
N ALA A 151 -19.88 -1.86 6.05
CA ALA A 151 -18.51 -2.15 6.47
C ALA A 151 -18.37 -2.15 8.00
N MET A 152 -19.00 -1.19 8.69
CA MET A 152 -19.05 -1.15 10.16
C MET A 152 -19.74 -2.39 10.73
N SER A 153 -20.85 -2.84 10.14
CA SER A 153 -21.53 -4.07 10.56
C SER A 153 -20.68 -5.34 10.40
N GLN A 154 -19.68 -5.30 9.50
CA GLN A 154 -18.71 -6.36 9.26
C GLN A 154 -17.47 -6.25 10.17
N GLY A 155 -17.46 -5.30 11.11
CA GLY A 155 -16.38 -5.12 12.09
C GLY A 155 -15.26 -4.16 11.65
N VAL A 156 -15.46 -3.39 10.58
CA VAL A 156 -14.53 -2.31 10.22
C VAL A 156 -14.71 -1.14 11.20
N ASP A 157 -13.68 -0.88 12.00
CA ASP A 157 -13.65 0.23 12.97
C ASP A 157 -12.71 1.35 12.49
N ASP A 158 -13.15 2.10 11.48
CA ASP A 158 -12.49 3.34 11.04
C ASP A 158 -13.48 4.52 11.10
N ARG A 159 -13.56 5.12 12.29
CA ARG A 159 -14.42 6.29 12.55
C ARG A 159 -14.05 7.50 11.71
N TRP A 160 -12.77 7.67 11.38
CA TRP A 160 -12.33 8.76 10.53
C TRP A 160 -12.87 8.56 9.11
N LEU A 161 -12.72 7.36 8.55
CA LEU A 161 -13.20 7.07 7.19
C LEU A 161 -14.72 7.23 7.10
N THR A 162 -15.44 6.79 8.13
CA THR A 162 -16.89 6.98 8.22
C THR A 162 -17.25 8.46 8.12
N SER A 163 -16.59 9.30 8.92
CA SER A 163 -16.81 10.75 8.89
C SER A 163 -16.41 11.38 7.55
N ALA A 164 -15.33 10.92 6.93
CA ALA A 164 -14.88 11.42 5.62
C ALA A 164 -15.87 11.06 4.50
N VAL A 165 -16.48 9.87 4.53
CA VAL A 165 -17.52 9.46 3.57
C VAL A 165 -18.76 10.35 3.68
N PHE A 166 -19.26 10.60 4.89
CA PHE A 166 -20.39 11.52 5.08
C PHE A 166 -20.03 12.97 4.71
N ALA A 167 -18.79 13.39 4.92
CA ALA A 167 -18.32 14.71 4.50
C ALA A 167 -18.29 14.84 2.96
N ALA A 168 -17.94 13.76 2.25
CA ALA A 168 -18.02 13.71 0.80
C ALA A 168 -19.45 13.85 0.27
N SER A 169 -20.48 13.44 1.03
CA SER A 169 -21.90 13.69 0.70
C SER A 169 -22.32 15.15 0.89
N GLY A 170 -21.53 15.99 1.55
CA GLY A 170 -21.91 17.36 1.93
C GLY A 170 -22.74 17.45 3.22
N ASP A 171 -22.91 16.33 3.93
CA ASP A 171 -23.83 16.21 5.07
C ASP A 171 -23.16 16.41 6.45
N LEU A 172 -21.93 16.95 6.48
CA LEU A 172 -21.17 17.16 7.72
C LEU A 172 -20.79 18.64 7.92
N PRO A 173 -21.35 19.31 8.95
CA PRO A 173 -21.01 20.71 9.25
C PRO A 173 -19.59 20.89 9.80
N ASN A 174 -19.00 19.85 10.39
CA ASN A 174 -17.63 19.84 10.90
C ASN A 174 -16.88 18.62 10.32
N PRO A 175 -16.38 18.70 9.07
CA PRO A 175 -15.65 17.59 8.46
C PRO A 175 -14.32 17.35 9.19
N PRO A 176 -13.81 16.09 9.19
CA PRO A 176 -12.51 15.78 9.78
C PRO A 176 -11.36 16.42 8.97
N GLU A 177 -10.17 16.50 9.57
CA GLU A 177 -8.94 16.80 8.82
C GLU A 177 -8.62 15.66 7.83
N ALA A 178 -7.94 16.00 6.75
CA ALA A 178 -7.49 15.07 5.73
C ALA A 178 -6.48 14.05 6.31
N ARG A 179 -6.55 12.82 5.79
CA ARG A 179 -5.61 11.73 6.11
C ARG A 179 -4.99 11.22 4.83
N TYR A 180 -3.68 10.99 4.84
CA TYR A 180 -2.89 10.61 3.66
C TYR A 180 -2.05 9.35 3.91
N ASP A 181 -2.51 8.47 4.80
CA ASP A 181 -1.84 7.24 5.20
C ASP A 181 -2.26 6.00 4.38
N SER A 182 -3.17 6.18 3.42
CA SER A 182 -3.54 5.18 2.42
C SER A 182 -4.09 5.87 1.17
N GLY A 183 -4.12 5.15 0.05
CA GLY A 183 -4.81 5.60 -1.17
C GLY A 183 -6.31 5.81 -0.93
N ILE A 184 -6.96 4.94 -0.15
CA ILE A 184 -8.36 5.14 0.30
C ILE A 184 -8.51 6.48 1.01
N ALA A 185 -7.64 6.77 1.99
CA ALA A 185 -7.71 7.99 2.78
C ALA A 185 -7.41 9.24 1.93
N LEU A 186 -6.42 9.15 1.04
CA LEU A 186 -6.06 10.23 0.14
C LEU A 186 -7.20 10.57 -0.84
N ALA A 187 -7.78 9.56 -1.48
CA ALA A 187 -8.87 9.74 -2.44
C ALA A 187 -10.12 10.35 -1.79
N ILE A 188 -10.56 9.82 -0.63
CA ILE A 188 -11.74 10.38 0.04
C ILE A 188 -11.48 11.78 0.61
N SER A 189 -10.26 12.06 1.10
CA SER A 189 -9.87 13.39 1.56
C SER A 189 -9.93 14.41 0.43
N ALA A 190 -9.44 14.02 -0.76
CA ALA A 190 -9.51 14.85 -1.95
C ALA A 190 -10.97 15.08 -2.40
N LYS A 191 -11.78 14.02 -2.45
CA LYS A 191 -13.20 14.09 -2.83
C LYS A 191 -14.02 15.00 -1.93
N ALA A 192 -13.82 14.90 -0.62
CA ALA A 192 -14.53 15.71 0.38
C ALA A 192 -13.91 17.10 0.59
N ALA A 193 -12.83 17.44 -0.14
CA ALA A 193 -12.08 18.70 0.03
C ALA A 193 -11.68 18.97 1.50
N LEU A 194 -11.23 17.92 2.20
CA LEU A 194 -10.86 18.00 3.61
C LEU A 194 -9.65 18.92 3.81
N ALA A 195 -9.66 19.65 4.92
CA ALA A 195 -8.54 20.52 5.27
C ALA A 195 -7.29 19.68 5.59
N PRO A 196 -6.09 20.04 5.09
CA PRO A 196 -4.86 19.36 5.46
C PRO A 196 -4.65 19.36 6.98
N PRO A 197 -4.04 18.30 7.54
CA PRO A 197 -3.82 18.23 8.97
C PRO A 197 -2.85 19.32 9.42
N GLY A 198 -3.08 19.89 10.60
CA GLY A 198 -2.19 20.89 11.20
C GLY A 198 -0.84 20.30 11.66
N THR A 199 -0.72 18.97 11.67
CA THR A 199 0.48 18.22 12.06
C THR A 199 1.23 17.66 10.84
N PRO A 200 2.55 17.43 10.94
CA PRO A 200 3.32 16.80 9.88
C PRO A 200 2.75 15.45 9.46
N LEU A 201 2.82 15.14 8.16
CA LEU A 201 2.37 13.87 7.60
C LEU A 201 3.11 12.69 8.23
N SER A 202 2.38 11.59 8.46
CA SER A 202 2.96 10.35 8.98
C SER A 202 3.97 9.78 7.96
N PRO A 203 5.16 9.33 8.40
CA PRO A 203 6.16 8.70 7.53
C PRO A 203 5.76 7.29 7.09
N ALA A 204 4.59 6.78 7.50
CA ALA A 204 4.16 5.39 7.31
C ALA A 204 3.93 4.97 5.84
N ARG A 205 3.78 5.92 4.91
CA ARG A 205 3.56 5.66 3.48
C ARG A 205 4.36 6.61 2.58
N PRO A 206 5.68 6.39 2.46
CA PRO A 206 6.54 7.23 1.64
C PRO A 206 6.23 7.13 0.14
N ASP A 207 5.59 6.05 -0.32
CA ASP A 207 5.02 5.94 -1.66
C ASP A 207 3.97 7.02 -1.94
N LEU A 208 3.13 7.35 -0.95
CA LEU A 208 2.10 8.37 -1.06
C LEU A 208 2.69 9.78 -1.05
N ALA A 209 3.70 10.02 -0.22
CA ALA A 209 4.42 11.30 -0.21
C ALA A 209 5.04 11.64 -1.57
N ALA A 210 5.53 10.63 -2.31
CA ALA A 210 6.06 10.82 -3.67
C ALA A 210 4.97 11.12 -4.71
N ALA A 211 3.73 10.71 -4.47
CA ALA A 211 2.59 10.95 -5.37
C ALA A 211 1.93 12.33 -5.17
N MET A 212 2.26 13.05 -4.09
CA MET A 212 1.68 14.35 -3.73
C MET A 212 2.47 15.57 -4.25
N VAL A 213 3.56 15.36 -5.00
CA VAL A 213 4.45 16.42 -5.55
C VAL A 213 4.15 16.71 -7.01
#